data_AF-A0A498SBG1-F1
#
_entry.id   AF-A0A498SBG1-F1
#
_cell.length_a   1.000
_cell.length_b   1.000
_cell.length_c   1.000
_cell.angle_alpha   90.00
_cell.angle_beta   90.00
_cell.angle_gamma   90.00
#
_symmetry.space_group_name_H-M   'P 1'
#
loop_
_entity.id
_entity.type
_entity.pdbx_description
1 polymer ?
#
loop_
_entity_poly.entity_id
_entity_poly.type
_entity_poly.pdbx_seq_one_letter_code
_entity_poly.pdbx_strand_id
1 'polypeptide(L)'
;MSRPNRESLPKSGSSDKVSQICDNAIVDKTHLASICTHLCNQLRTIINLLIDFAVDVCDESASARSLLRELEEKVLPFLINLDIEMTASEKLIRTNIDTARIGETKVDWLLKFNKCKLEMREILVTISGTVYEDLERVLSLRSRGCDGISFKQELMRYLRQMKNSTDKLHKQIKLEQMVLTH
;
A
#
# COMPACT_ATOMS: atom_id res chain seq x y z
N MET A 1 -24.22 -17.24 12.85
CA MET A 1 -22.90 -17.78 12.45
C MET A 1 -21.85 -16.75 12.79
N SER A 2 -20.86 -17.12 13.62
CA SER A 2 -19.83 -16.20 14.10
C SER A 2 -18.82 -15.91 13.00
N ARG A 3 -18.58 -14.62 12.70
CA ARG A 3 -17.60 -14.17 11.70
C ARG A 3 -16.19 -14.61 12.11
N PRO A 4 -15.32 -15.05 11.17
CA PRO A 4 -13.91 -15.19 11.45
C PRO A 4 -13.34 -13.80 11.77
N ASN A 5 -12.47 -13.74 12.78
CA ASN A 5 -11.78 -12.54 13.22
C ASN A 5 -11.09 -11.88 12.00
N ARG A 6 -11.62 -10.76 11.49
CA ARG A 6 -10.94 -9.98 10.44
C ARG A 6 -9.64 -9.46 11.04
N GLU A 7 -8.52 -9.66 10.36
CA GLU A 7 -7.29 -8.95 10.69
C GLU A 7 -7.61 -7.46 10.67
N SER A 8 -7.65 -6.83 11.85
CA SER A 8 -7.85 -5.39 11.91
C SER A 8 -6.67 -4.73 11.21
N LEU A 9 -6.94 -3.69 10.40
CA LEU A 9 -5.87 -2.81 9.95
C LEU A 9 -5.01 -2.47 11.16
N PRO A 10 -3.68 -2.65 11.09
CA PRO A 10 -2.81 -2.34 12.20
C PRO A 10 -3.11 -0.90 12.63
N LYS A 11 -3.35 -0.69 13.93
CA LYS A 11 -3.48 0.66 14.46
C LYS A 11 -2.21 1.40 14.06
N SER A 12 -2.37 2.39 13.18
CA SER A 12 -1.34 3.37 12.91
C SER A 12 -1.07 4.10 14.21
N GLY A 13 -0.10 3.61 15.00
CA GLY A 13 0.22 4.12 16.32
C GLY A 13 0.44 3.03 17.37
N SER A 14 1.54 2.28 17.24
CA SER A 14 2.35 1.98 18.43
C SER A 14 3.60 2.83 18.30
N SER A 15 3.67 3.85 19.16
CA SER A 15 4.93 4.51 19.53
C SER A 15 5.95 3.44 19.91
N ASP A 16 7.21 3.69 19.59
CA ASP A 16 8.39 2.96 20.04
C ASP A 16 8.81 1.76 19.16
N LYS A 17 9.16 2.03 17.88
CA LYS A 17 10.34 1.44 17.17
C LYS A 17 10.41 1.71 15.64
N VAL A 18 9.51 2.51 15.06
CA VAL A 18 9.74 3.04 13.70
C VAL A 18 10.31 4.43 13.87
N SER A 19 11.63 4.55 13.72
CA SER A 19 12.31 5.82 13.52
C SER A 19 11.53 6.59 12.45
N GLN A 20 10.95 7.72 12.84
CA GLN A 20 10.43 8.74 11.95
C GLN A 20 11.40 8.85 10.77
N ILE A 21 10.94 8.53 9.55
CA ILE A 21 11.78 8.56 8.37
C ILE A 21 12.29 9.99 8.25
N CYS A 22 13.56 10.20 8.59
CA CYS A 22 14.18 11.51 8.49
C CYS A 22 14.53 11.71 7.02
N ASP A 23 13.79 12.56 6.34
CA ASP A 23 13.89 12.83 4.89
C ASP A 23 15.32 13.15 4.38
N ASN A 24 16.23 13.54 5.28
CA ASN A 24 17.58 14.00 4.98
C ASN A 24 18.69 13.08 5.55
N ALA A 25 18.35 11.91 6.08
CA ALA A 25 19.35 10.98 6.61
C ALA A 25 20.17 10.31 5.48
N ILE A 26 21.47 10.17 5.68
CA ILE A 26 22.29 9.25 4.87
C ILE A 26 21.89 7.84 5.26
N VAL A 27 21.49 7.01 4.29
CA VAL A 27 20.98 5.66 4.54
C VAL A 27 21.97 4.60 4.09
N ASP A 28 22.07 3.53 4.88
CA ASP A 28 22.66 2.29 4.40
C ASP A 28 21.63 1.42 3.65
N LYS A 29 22.14 0.42 2.93
CA LYS A 29 21.32 -0.51 2.13
C LYS A 29 20.31 -1.28 3.00
N THR A 30 20.68 -1.67 4.22
CA THR A 30 19.81 -2.48 5.10
C THR A 30 18.64 -1.69 5.63
N HIS A 31 18.87 -0.45 6.02
CA HIS A 31 17.85 0.46 6.51
C HIS A 31 16.84 0.75 5.39
N LEU A 32 17.32 1.04 4.17
CA LEU A 32 16.45 1.30 3.03
C LEU A 32 15.64 0.05 2.62
N ALA A 33 16.25 -1.13 2.66
CA ALA A 33 15.57 -2.39 2.42
C ALA A 33 14.44 -2.64 3.45
N SER A 34 14.69 -2.32 4.72
CA SER A 34 13.69 -2.42 5.80
C SER A 34 12.50 -1.50 5.55
N ILE A 35 12.75 -0.23 5.20
CA ILE A 35 11.71 0.74 4.85
C ILE A 35 10.89 0.23 3.65
N CYS A 36 11.54 -0.19 2.57
CA CYS A 36 10.85 -0.70 1.38
C CYS A 36 10.03 -1.96 1.70
N THR A 37 10.54 -2.85 2.55
CA THR A 37 9.83 -4.06 3.00
C THR A 37 8.59 -3.69 3.81
N HIS A 38 8.70 -2.71 4.71
CA HIS A 38 7.58 -2.22 5.51
C HIS A 38 6.44 -1.70 4.63
N LEU A 39 6.77 -0.77 3.72
CA LEU A 39 5.81 -0.18 2.79
C LEU A 39 5.18 -1.23 1.87
N CYS A 40 5.98 -2.19 1.37
CA CYS A 40 5.48 -3.30 0.54
C CYS A 40 4.48 -4.17 1.31
N ASN A 41 4.75 -4.43 2.60
CA ASN A 41 3.84 -5.19 3.45
C ASN A 41 2.54 -4.42 3.72
N GLN A 42 2.61 -3.11 4.00
CA GLN A 42 1.43 -2.28 4.18
C GLN A 42 0.55 -2.26 2.92
N LEU A 43 1.16 -2.10 1.73
CA LEU A 43 0.46 -2.23 0.44
C LEU A 43 -0.24 -3.59 0.31
N ARG A 44 0.47 -4.67 0.61
CA ARG A 44 -0.09 -6.03 0.53
C ARG A 44 -1.28 -6.19 1.48
N THR A 45 -1.18 -5.67 2.70
CA THR A 45 -2.27 -5.68 3.68
C THR A 45 -3.50 -4.98 3.15
N ILE A 46 -3.37 -3.76 2.63
CA ILE A 46 -4.53 -3.03 2.12
C ILE A 46 -5.12 -3.65 0.86
N ILE A 47 -4.30 -4.20 -0.04
CA ILE A 47 -4.80 -4.92 -1.23
C ILE A 47 -5.63 -6.14 -0.82
N ASN A 48 -5.15 -6.96 0.12
CA ASN A 48 -5.91 -8.11 0.59
C ASN A 48 -7.22 -7.69 1.27
N LEU A 49 -7.17 -6.65 2.10
CA LEU A 49 -8.36 -6.11 2.73
C LEU A 49 -9.37 -5.63 1.68
N LEU A 50 -8.92 -4.93 0.64
CA LEU A 50 -9.81 -4.44 -0.42
C LEU A 50 -10.38 -5.58 -1.28
N ILE A 51 -9.65 -6.68 -1.44
CA ILE A 51 -10.19 -7.90 -2.09
C ILE A 51 -11.34 -8.47 -1.26
N ASP A 52 -11.13 -8.64 0.05
CA ASP A 52 -12.17 -9.16 0.96
C ASP A 52 -13.34 -8.19 1.05
N PHE A 53 -13.06 -6.90 1.08
CA PHE A 53 -14.07 -5.84 1.11
C PHE A 53 -14.89 -5.80 -0.18
N ALA A 54 -14.27 -5.99 -1.34
CA ALA A 54 -15.00 -6.10 -2.61
C ALA A 54 -15.94 -7.32 -2.63
N VAL A 55 -15.57 -8.43 -1.98
CA VAL A 55 -16.47 -9.57 -1.80
C VAL A 55 -17.66 -9.20 -0.92
N ASP A 56 -17.46 -8.45 0.16
CA ASP A 56 -18.57 -7.96 1.00
C ASP A 56 -19.50 -7.01 0.23
N VAL A 57 -18.94 -6.14 -0.63
CA VAL A 57 -19.76 -5.24 -1.46
C VAL A 57 -20.61 -6.03 -2.45
N CYS A 58 -20.17 -7.20 -2.90
CA CYS A 58 -21.00 -8.09 -3.74
C CYS A 58 -22.13 -8.77 -2.96
N ASP A 59 -22.02 -8.90 -1.63
CA ASP A 59 -23.06 -9.49 -0.79
C ASP A 59 -24.18 -8.47 -0.53
N GLU A 60 -25.32 -8.65 -1.21
CA GLU A 60 -26.49 -7.77 -1.06
C GLU A 60 -27.09 -7.78 0.36
N SER A 61 -26.78 -8.80 1.17
CA SER A 61 -27.21 -8.84 2.58
C SER A 61 -26.37 -7.93 3.47
N ALA A 62 -25.20 -7.47 3.00
CA ALA A 62 -24.34 -6.58 3.74
C ALA A 62 -24.89 -5.14 3.75
N SER A 63 -24.83 -4.49 4.92
CA SER A 63 -25.27 -3.11 5.05
C SER A 63 -24.32 -2.16 4.32
N ALA A 64 -24.76 -1.59 3.20
CA ALA A 64 -24.00 -0.61 2.43
C ALA A 64 -23.54 0.59 3.27
N ARG A 65 -24.38 1.05 4.21
CA ARG A 65 -24.03 2.14 5.14
C ARG A 65 -22.90 1.74 6.10
N SER A 66 -22.93 0.52 6.62
CA SER A 66 -21.85 0.02 7.50
C SER A 66 -20.54 -0.15 6.74
N LEU A 67 -20.60 -0.66 5.51
CA LEU A 67 -19.42 -0.81 4.65
C LEU A 67 -18.85 0.56 4.26
N LEU A 68 -19.70 1.52 3.87
CA LEU A 68 -19.26 2.88 3.54
C LEU A 68 -18.51 3.50 4.72
N ARG A 69 -19.08 3.39 5.93
CA ARG A 69 -18.44 3.87 7.15
C ARG A 69 -17.09 3.18 7.42
N GLU A 70 -16.97 1.88 7.17
CA GLU A 70 -15.69 1.17 7.31
C GLU A 70 -14.65 1.63 6.27
N LEU A 71 -15.08 1.93 5.04
CA LEU A 71 -14.23 2.49 3.99
C LEU A 71 -13.71 3.89 4.37
N GLU A 72 -14.58 4.74 4.91
CA GLU A 72 -14.25 6.12 5.33
C GLU A 72 -13.43 6.15 6.63
N GLU A 73 -13.78 5.38 7.66
CA GLU A 73 -13.15 5.46 8.98
C GLU A 73 -11.88 4.62 9.12
N LYS A 74 -11.69 3.60 8.26
CA LYS A 74 -10.53 2.70 8.37
C LYS A 74 -9.63 2.71 7.14
N VAL A 75 -10.21 2.53 5.95
CA VAL A 75 -9.42 2.41 4.71
C VAL A 75 -8.81 3.74 4.32
N LEU A 76 -9.58 4.83 4.31
CA LEU A 76 -9.08 6.14 3.92
C LEU A 76 -7.93 6.65 4.81
N PRO A 77 -8.02 6.62 6.16
CA PRO A 77 -6.90 7.00 7.01
C PRO A 77 -5.66 6.15 6.79
N PHE A 78 -5.82 4.86 6.54
CA PHE A 78 -4.70 3.97 6.23
C PHE A 78 -4.01 4.36 4.91
N LEU A 79 -4.77 4.66 3.87
CA LEU A 79 -4.23 5.11 2.59
C LEU A 79 -3.49 6.45 2.70
N ILE A 80 -4.03 7.39 3.47
CA ILE A 80 -3.39 8.69 3.74
C ILE A 80 -2.05 8.49 4.46
N ASN A 81 -2.01 7.67 5.52
CA ASN A 81 -0.77 7.43 6.24
C ASN A 81 0.27 6.72 5.38
N LEU A 82 -0.15 5.72 4.58
CA LEU A 82 0.73 5.05 3.64
C LEU A 82 1.29 6.01 2.59
N ASP A 83 0.47 6.94 2.08
CA ASP A 83 0.89 7.99 1.15
C ASP A 83 1.97 8.90 1.75
N ILE A 84 1.78 9.34 3.00
CA ILE A 84 2.76 10.15 3.75
C ILE A 84 4.07 9.38 3.91
N GLU A 85 4.03 8.14 4.41
CA GLU A 85 5.23 7.32 4.60
C GLU A 85 5.94 7.03 3.26
N MET A 86 5.18 6.80 2.20
CA MET A 86 5.75 6.59 0.87
C MET A 86 6.46 7.84 0.35
N THR A 87 5.87 9.01 0.53
CA THR A 87 6.42 10.30 0.11
C THR A 87 7.72 10.63 0.86
N ALA A 88 7.75 10.39 2.17
CA ALA A 88 8.96 10.55 2.98
C ALA A 88 10.10 9.63 2.49
N SER A 89 9.78 8.36 2.24
CA SER A 89 10.75 7.39 1.71
C SER A 89 11.24 7.73 0.29
N GLU A 90 10.40 8.29 -0.57
CA GLU A 90 10.80 8.73 -1.92
C GLU A 90 11.78 9.90 -1.85
N LYS A 91 11.49 10.88 -0.99
CA LYS A 91 12.37 12.02 -0.75
C LYS A 91 13.71 11.56 -0.18
N LEU A 92 13.71 10.62 0.75
CA LEU A 92 14.93 10.02 1.30
C LEU A 92 15.82 9.39 0.21
N ILE A 93 15.22 8.57 -0.67
CA ILE A 93 15.94 7.94 -1.78
C ILE A 93 16.49 9.00 -2.73
N ARG A 94 15.67 9.99 -3.10
CA ARG A 94 16.08 11.09 -3.97
C ARG A 94 17.27 11.83 -3.41
N THR A 95 17.21 12.26 -2.15
CA THR A 95 18.32 12.94 -1.45
C THR A 95 19.61 12.09 -1.46
N ASN A 96 19.49 10.78 -1.23
CA ASN A 96 20.66 9.88 -1.23
C ASN A 96 21.23 9.65 -2.65
N ILE A 97 20.40 9.68 -3.69
CA ILE A 97 20.85 9.64 -5.09
C ILE A 97 21.56 10.94 -5.44
N ASP A 98 20.95 12.09 -5.14
CA ASP A 98 21.47 13.41 -5.52
C ASP A 98 22.80 13.75 -4.83
N THR A 99 23.07 13.14 -3.68
CA THR A 99 24.31 13.31 -2.91
C THR A 99 25.37 12.23 -3.20
N ALA A 100 25.04 11.21 -3.99
CA ALA A 100 25.99 10.16 -4.36
C ALA A 100 26.93 10.62 -5.49
N ARG A 101 28.22 10.26 -5.40
CA ARG A 101 29.14 10.46 -6.52
C ARG A 101 28.96 9.38 -7.57
N ILE A 102 29.08 9.78 -8.83
CA ILE A 102 29.07 8.86 -9.97
C ILE A 102 30.24 7.87 -9.81
N GLY A 103 29.93 6.57 -9.77
CA GLY A 103 30.91 5.49 -9.57
C GLY A 103 30.90 4.86 -8.18
N GLU A 104 30.13 5.40 -7.23
CA GLU A 104 29.90 4.70 -5.95
C GLU A 104 28.95 3.51 -6.15
N THR A 105 29.32 2.34 -5.62
CA THR A 105 28.47 1.12 -5.64
C THR A 105 27.10 1.32 -4.99
N LYS A 106 26.96 2.39 -4.18
CA LYS A 106 25.67 2.76 -3.58
C LYS A 106 24.62 3.22 -4.57
N VAL A 107 25.05 3.83 -5.68
CA VAL A 107 24.14 4.31 -6.73
C VAL A 107 23.34 3.15 -7.30
N ASP A 108 23.97 2.01 -7.53
CA ASP A 108 23.32 0.84 -8.14
C ASP A 108 22.14 0.35 -7.32
N TRP A 109 22.32 0.15 -6.01
CA TRP A 109 21.20 -0.30 -5.16
C TRP A 109 20.19 0.81 -4.87
N LEU A 110 20.60 2.07 -4.80
CA LEU A 110 19.67 3.21 -4.68
C LEU A 110 18.72 3.28 -5.89
N LEU A 111 19.23 3.09 -7.11
CA LEU A 111 18.42 3.08 -8.33
C LEU A 111 17.43 1.90 -8.35
N LYS A 112 17.85 0.73 -7.87
CA LYS A 112 16.95 -0.44 -7.75
C LYS A 112 15.82 -0.20 -6.76
N PHE A 113 16.11 0.35 -5.58
CA PHE A 113 15.06 0.70 -4.61
C PHE A 113 14.17 1.82 -5.12
N ASN A 114 14.72 2.82 -5.80
CA ASN A 114 13.92 3.86 -6.45
C ASN A 114 12.92 3.27 -7.46
N LYS A 115 13.36 2.31 -8.27
CA LYS A 115 12.47 1.60 -9.19
C LYS A 115 11.35 0.86 -8.44
N CYS A 116 11.69 0.09 -7.41
CA CYS A 116 10.69 -0.61 -6.59
C CYS A 116 9.65 0.36 -6.01
N LYS A 117 10.11 1.54 -5.57
CA LYS A 117 9.27 2.58 -5.00
C LYS A 117 8.33 3.23 -6.01
N LEU A 118 8.79 3.47 -7.24
CA LEU A 118 7.90 3.94 -8.31
C LEU A 118 6.78 2.93 -8.60
N GLU A 119 7.10 1.64 -8.68
CA GLU A 119 6.08 0.60 -8.87
C GLU A 119 5.09 0.53 -7.68
N MET A 120 5.57 0.68 -6.44
CA MET A 120 4.70 0.80 -5.26
C MET A 120 3.79 2.03 -5.31
N ARG A 121 4.32 3.16 -5.78
CA ARG A 121 3.57 4.42 -5.92
C ARG A 121 2.44 4.27 -6.92
N GLU A 122 2.68 3.65 -8.07
CA GLU A 122 1.66 3.37 -9.09
C GLU A 122 0.52 2.49 -8.52
N ILE A 123 0.87 1.49 -7.72
CA ILE A 123 -0.10 0.65 -7.02
C ILE A 123 -0.94 1.51 -6.06
N LEU A 124 -0.31 2.35 -5.23
CA LEU A 124 -1.04 3.19 -4.28
C LEU A 124 -1.99 4.16 -5.00
N VAL A 125 -1.55 4.82 -6.07
CA VAL A 125 -2.38 5.72 -6.89
C VAL A 125 -3.59 4.99 -7.47
N THR A 126 -3.40 3.75 -7.93
CA THR A 126 -4.51 2.93 -8.45
C THR A 126 -5.50 2.58 -7.34
N ILE A 127 -5.00 2.27 -6.14
CA ILE A 127 -5.84 1.97 -4.98
C ILE A 127 -6.64 3.20 -4.54
N SER A 128 -5.98 4.33 -4.31
CA SER A 128 -6.60 5.54 -3.76
C SER A 128 -7.51 6.26 -4.75
N GLY A 129 -7.26 6.12 -6.06
CA GLY A 129 -8.14 6.63 -7.10
C GLY A 129 -9.13 5.57 -7.55
N THR A 130 -8.71 4.74 -8.51
CA THR A 130 -9.63 3.85 -9.26
C THR A 130 -10.41 2.88 -8.37
N VAL A 131 -9.77 2.27 -7.37
CA VAL A 131 -10.43 1.27 -6.52
C VAL A 131 -11.28 1.93 -5.44
N TYR A 132 -10.70 2.87 -4.68
CA TYR A 132 -11.40 3.52 -3.56
C TYR A 132 -12.63 4.29 -4.05
N GLU A 133 -12.48 5.16 -5.07
CA GLU A 133 -13.58 5.98 -5.58
C GLU A 133 -14.73 5.13 -6.13
N ASP A 134 -14.43 3.99 -6.75
CA ASP A 134 -15.48 3.12 -7.30
C ASP A 134 -16.23 2.36 -6.20
N LEU A 135 -15.53 1.89 -5.15
CA LEU A 135 -16.17 1.29 -3.97
C LEU A 135 -17.03 2.32 -3.22
N GLU A 136 -16.49 3.52 -2.98
CA GLU A 136 -17.18 4.61 -2.32
C GLU A 136 -18.44 5.02 -3.10
N ARG A 137 -18.34 5.17 -4.43
CA ARG A 137 -19.48 5.47 -5.31
C ARG A 137 -20.59 4.44 -5.18
N VAL A 138 -20.25 3.16 -5.27
CA VAL A 138 -21.23 2.06 -5.20
C VAL A 138 -21.92 2.04 -3.84
N LEU A 139 -21.14 2.11 -2.77
CA LEU A 139 -21.66 2.07 -1.41
C LEU A 139 -22.50 3.32 -1.08
N SER A 140 -22.07 4.49 -1.52
CA SER A 140 -22.83 5.74 -1.39
C SER A 140 -24.18 5.67 -2.08
N LEU A 141 -24.23 5.18 -3.32
CA LEU A 141 -25.50 5.02 -4.05
C LEU A 141 -26.42 4.00 -3.39
N ARG A 142 -25.90 2.83 -3.02
CA ARG A 142 -26.67 1.80 -2.31
C ARG A 142 -27.17 2.29 -0.95
N SER A 143 -26.38 3.07 -0.22
CA SER A 143 -26.78 3.63 1.08
C SER A 143 -27.99 4.59 0.99
N ARG A 144 -28.25 5.13 -0.21
CA ARG A 144 -29.38 6.01 -0.54
C ARG A 144 -30.58 5.24 -1.13
N GLY A 145 -30.49 3.90 -1.22
CA GLY A 145 -31.56 3.05 -1.75
C GLY A 145 -31.48 2.79 -3.26
N CYS A 146 -30.34 3.04 -3.92
CA CYS A 146 -30.16 2.65 -5.30
C CYS A 146 -29.76 1.17 -5.42
N ASP A 147 -30.70 0.34 -5.89
CA ASP A 147 -30.49 -1.09 -6.09
C ASP A 147 -29.80 -1.40 -7.45
N GLY A 148 -29.22 -2.59 -7.58
CA GLY A 148 -28.58 -3.06 -8.81
C GLY A 148 -27.26 -2.38 -9.19
N ILE A 149 -26.75 -1.48 -8.34
CA ILE A 149 -25.46 -0.81 -8.56
C ILE A 149 -24.33 -1.76 -8.18
N SER A 150 -23.32 -1.92 -9.04
CA SER A 150 -22.09 -2.68 -8.74
C SER A 150 -20.84 -1.88 -9.11
N PHE A 151 -19.69 -2.31 -8.60
CA PHE A 151 -18.40 -1.75 -9.01
C PHE A 151 -18.05 -2.21 -10.43
N LYS A 152 -17.13 -1.49 -11.06
CA LYS A 152 -16.65 -1.78 -12.41
C LYS A 152 -16.03 -3.18 -12.43
N GLN A 153 -16.34 -3.98 -13.45
CA GLN A 153 -15.82 -5.35 -13.59
C GLN A 153 -14.28 -5.41 -13.53
N GLU A 154 -13.61 -4.36 -13.97
CA GLU A 154 -12.15 -4.27 -13.96
C GLU A 154 -11.54 -4.16 -12.55
N LEU A 155 -12.31 -3.74 -11.54
CA LEU A 155 -11.81 -3.52 -10.17
C LEU A 155 -11.14 -4.78 -9.61
N MET A 156 -11.79 -5.94 -9.77
CA MET A 156 -11.22 -7.21 -9.31
C MET A 156 -9.98 -7.62 -10.09
N ARG A 157 -9.89 -7.25 -11.38
CA ARG A 157 -8.68 -7.47 -12.18
C ARG A 157 -7.54 -6.62 -11.65
N TYR A 158 -7.78 -5.33 -11.38
CA TYR A 158 -6.77 -4.43 -10.80
C TYR A 158 -6.27 -4.94 -9.45
N LEU A 159 -7.17 -5.30 -8.53
CA LEU A 159 -6.79 -5.83 -7.22
C LEU A 159 -5.92 -7.10 -7.31
N ARG A 160 -6.29 -8.06 -8.16
CA ARG A 160 -5.51 -9.29 -8.37
C ARG A 160 -4.15 -9.01 -9.02
N GLN A 161 -4.11 -8.11 -9.99
CA GLN A 161 -2.86 -7.69 -10.63
C GLN A 161 -1.94 -7.02 -9.62
N MET A 162 -2.44 -6.08 -8.82
CA MET A 162 -1.67 -5.39 -7.79
C MET A 162 -1.14 -6.36 -6.75
N LYS A 163 -1.94 -7.32 -6.29
CA LYS A 163 -1.48 -8.39 -5.37
C LYS A 163 -0.26 -9.12 -5.92
N ASN A 164 -0.33 -9.57 -7.17
CA ASN A 164 0.77 -10.26 -7.84
C ASN A 164 2.00 -9.35 -8.00
N SER A 165 1.81 -8.08 -8.34
CA SER A 165 2.89 -7.10 -8.45
C SER A 165 3.56 -6.86 -7.10
N THR A 166 2.80 -6.68 -6.03
CA THR A 166 3.34 -6.51 -4.67
C THR A 166 4.11 -7.76 -4.20
N ASP A 167 3.63 -8.97 -4.50
CA ASP A 167 4.36 -10.20 -4.17
C ASP A 167 5.70 -10.32 -4.94
N LYS A 168 5.76 -9.83 -6.18
CA LYS A 168 7.01 -9.75 -6.96
C LYS A 168 7.96 -8.71 -6.37
N LEU A 169 7.47 -7.52 -6.06
CA LEU A 169 8.25 -6.45 -5.43
C LEU A 169 8.85 -6.91 -4.10
N HIS A 170 8.06 -7.59 -3.27
CA HIS A 170 8.53 -8.11 -1.99
C HIS A 170 9.69 -9.09 -2.15
N LYS A 171 9.63 -9.97 -3.16
CA LYS A 171 10.71 -10.90 -3.49
C LYS A 171 11.97 -10.15 -3.97
N GLN A 172 11.81 -9.14 -4.82
CA GLN A 172 12.93 -8.32 -5.30
C GLN A 172 13.64 -7.57 -4.17
N ILE A 173 12.88 -6.97 -3.26
CA ILE A 173 13.43 -6.26 -2.09
C ILE A 173 14.21 -7.21 -1.19
N LYS A 174 13.67 -8.41 -0.94
CA LYS A 174 14.37 -9.45 -0.18
C LYS A 174 15.65 -9.92 -0.85
N LEU A 175 15.64 -10.10 -2.17
CA LEU A 175 16.84 -10.47 -2.92
C LEU A 175 17.92 -9.39 -2.77
N GLU A 176 17.56 -8.12 -2.93
CA GLU A 176 18.50 -7.01 -2.75
C GLU A 176 19.04 -6.90 -1.32
N GLN A 177 18.23 -7.27 -0.33
CA GLN A 177 18.65 -7.36 1.07
C GLN A 177 19.62 -8.54 1.30
N MET A 178 19.46 -9.67 0.60
CA MET A 178 20.30 -10.86 0.75
C MET A 178 21.64 -10.76 0.04
N VAL A 179 21.77 -9.93 -1.00
CA VAL A 179 23.06 -9.69 -1.70
C VAL A 179 24.12 -9.03 -0.78
N LEU A 180 23.79 -8.75 0.49
CA LEU A 180 24.70 -8.25 1.52
C LEU A 180 25.59 -9.31 2.18
N THR A 181 25.42 -10.61 1.91
CA THR A 181 26.15 -11.70 2.60
C THR A 181 27.37 -12.27 1.88
N HIS A 182 27.92 -11.61 0.85
CA HIS A 182 29.14 -12.06 0.17
C HIS A 182 30.16 -10.96 -0.04
#